data_AF-A0A958PDA5-F1
#
_entry.id   AF-A0A958PDA5-F1
#
_cell.length_a   1.000
_cell.length_b   1.000
_cell.length_c   1.000
_cell.angle_alpha   90.00
_cell.angle_beta   90.00
_cell.angle_gamma   90.00
#
_symmetry.space_group_name_H-M   'P 1'
#
loop_
_entity.id
_entity.type
_entity.pdbx_description
1 polymer ?
#
loop_
_entity_poly.entity_id
_entity_poly.type
_entity_poly.pdbx_seq_one_letter_code
_entity_poly.pdbx_strand_id
1 'polypeptide(L)'
;MTFSRFIGLILFVLLGFQNAFAKETQKVQQVMDLKKMNSLVKRYYVQEQLNQIQKKPFEGLFKQKFNESEDRDRCEPPQDRTSCIESVCKHLNSWECDNRSELERIAQMCVGNRNGNCIDQVCGYVNSWECDNLSEMERVAGMCRGNRGGDCVKVSCGLVNSWECDNLSEMERVTGFCKDVDAKCIEFTCSKLNSWDCDNLSEIEEIAKSCKREREGVNIL
;
A
#
# COMPACT_ATOMS: atom_id res chain seq x y z
N MET A 1 -7.51 25.96 58.23
CA MET A 1 -6.65 25.81 57.03
C MET A 1 -6.42 24.34 56.59
N THR A 2 -7.06 23.34 57.19
CA THR A 2 -6.84 21.92 56.87
C THR A 2 -7.79 21.34 55.81
N PHE A 3 -9.01 21.88 55.68
CA PHE A 3 -10.03 21.38 54.76
C PHE A 3 -9.68 21.54 53.27
N SER A 4 -9.06 22.67 52.87
CA SER A 4 -8.64 22.89 51.47
C SER A 4 -7.57 21.91 50.99
N ARG A 5 -6.71 21.41 51.89
CA ARG A 5 -5.67 20.44 51.53
C ARG A 5 -6.23 19.06 51.24
N PHE A 6 -7.31 18.68 51.93
CA PHE A 6 -7.98 17.38 51.72
C PHE A 6 -8.74 17.33 50.38
N ILE A 7 -9.43 18.41 50.04
CA ILE A 7 -10.16 18.51 48.75
C ILE A 7 -9.20 18.48 47.56
N GLY A 8 -8.06 19.17 47.66
CA GLY A 8 -7.03 19.13 46.61
C GLY A 8 -6.48 17.72 46.39
N LEU A 9 -6.24 16.96 47.44
CA LEU A 9 -5.71 15.59 47.35
C LEU A 9 -6.70 14.63 46.68
N ILE A 10 -8.00 14.75 47.00
CA ILE A 10 -9.06 13.94 46.38
C ILE A 10 -9.17 14.26 44.87
N LEU A 11 -9.14 15.54 44.49
CA LEU A 11 -9.18 15.96 43.09
C LEU A 11 -7.98 15.44 42.28
N PHE A 12 -6.77 15.52 42.84
CA PHE A 12 -5.57 14.97 42.20
C PHE A 12 -5.64 13.46 41.97
N VAL A 13 -6.16 12.72 42.96
CA VAL A 13 -6.34 11.27 42.85
C VAL A 13 -7.38 10.93 41.78
N LEU A 14 -8.54 11.62 41.76
CA LEU A 14 -9.58 11.39 40.77
C LEU A 14 -9.11 11.69 39.33
N LEU A 15 -8.37 12.79 39.12
CA LEU A 15 -7.79 13.11 37.81
C LEU A 15 -6.75 12.06 37.39
N GLY A 16 -5.93 11.57 38.32
CA GLY A 16 -5.00 10.48 38.06
C GLY A 16 -5.69 9.19 37.61
N PHE A 17 -6.79 8.81 38.27
CA PHE A 17 -7.57 7.63 37.91
C PHE A 17 -8.26 7.75 36.54
N GLN A 18 -8.80 8.92 36.19
CA GLN A 18 -9.40 9.16 34.87
C GLN A 18 -8.38 9.00 33.73
N ASN A 19 -7.18 9.56 33.91
CA ASN A 19 -6.11 9.46 32.91
C ASN A 19 -5.60 8.01 32.74
N ALA A 20 -5.49 7.25 33.84
CA ALA A 20 -5.09 5.85 33.78
C ALA A 20 -6.13 4.98 33.05
N PHE A 21 -7.42 5.15 33.36
CA PHE A 21 -8.50 4.42 32.69
C PHE A 21 -8.61 4.75 31.20
N ALA A 22 -8.47 6.03 30.81
CA ALA A 22 -8.46 6.44 29.41
C ALA A 22 -7.32 5.76 28.61
N LYS A 23 -6.13 5.68 29.22
CA LYS A 23 -4.97 5.01 28.59
C LYS A 23 -5.15 3.49 28.47
N GLU A 24 -5.74 2.85 29.47
CA GLU A 24 -6.02 1.41 29.47
C GLU A 24 -7.08 1.06 28.40
N THR A 25 -8.17 1.84 28.34
CA THR A 25 -9.25 1.64 27.36
C THR A 25 -8.78 1.85 25.92
N GLN A 26 -7.93 2.86 25.66
CA GLN A 26 -7.34 3.08 24.35
C GLN A 26 -6.49 1.89 23.89
N LYS A 27 -5.70 1.28 24.79
CA LYS A 27 -4.90 0.08 24.46
C LYS A 27 -5.79 -1.13 24.15
N VAL A 28 -6.85 -1.34 24.93
CA VAL A 28 -7.77 -2.47 24.70
C VAL A 28 -8.48 -2.32 23.35
N GLN A 29 -8.91 -1.11 23.00
CA GLN A 29 -9.54 -0.81 21.72
C GLN A 29 -8.58 -1.10 20.55
N GLN A 30 -7.35 -0.57 20.59
CA GLN A 30 -6.31 -0.84 19.58
C GLN A 30 -6.04 -2.34 19.38
N VAL A 31 -6.02 -3.13 20.45
CA VAL A 31 -5.79 -4.58 20.37
C VAL A 31 -6.99 -5.31 19.74
N MET A 32 -8.23 -4.87 20.01
CA MET A 32 -9.42 -5.44 19.37
C MET A 32 -9.45 -5.13 17.88
N ASP A 33 -9.13 -3.90 17.49
CA ASP A 33 -9.13 -3.45 16.10
C ASP A 33 -8.06 -4.20 15.29
N LEU A 34 -6.87 -4.39 15.86
CA LEU A 34 -5.80 -5.20 15.26
C LEU A 34 -6.21 -6.66 15.06
N LYS A 35 -6.89 -7.28 16.03
CA LYS A 35 -7.37 -8.67 15.92
C LYS A 35 -8.44 -8.81 14.84
N LYS A 36 -9.39 -7.88 14.80
CA LYS A 36 -10.45 -7.84 13.78
C LYS A 36 -9.83 -7.70 12.39
N MET A 37 -8.94 -6.73 12.20
CA MET A 37 -8.23 -6.48 10.94
C MET A 37 -7.46 -7.73 10.48
N ASN A 38 -6.61 -8.33 11.32
CA ASN A 38 -5.86 -9.53 10.94
C ASN A 38 -6.77 -10.72 10.57
N SER A 39 -7.93 -10.83 11.23
CA SER A 39 -8.91 -11.87 10.89
C SER A 39 -9.53 -11.65 9.50
N LEU A 40 -9.72 -10.40 9.08
CA LEU A 40 -10.26 -10.04 7.76
C LEU A 40 -9.23 -10.31 6.66
N VAL A 41 -7.97 -9.91 6.88
CA VAL A 41 -6.86 -10.21 5.95
C VAL A 41 -6.73 -11.71 5.73
N LYS A 42 -6.80 -12.52 6.79
CA LYS A 42 -6.78 -13.99 6.67
C LYS A 42 -7.96 -14.52 5.86
N ARG A 43 -9.17 -14.00 6.11
CA ARG A 43 -10.37 -14.39 5.34
C ARG A 43 -10.21 -14.06 3.85
N TYR A 44 -9.63 -12.91 3.52
CA TYR A 44 -9.34 -12.54 2.13
C TYR A 44 -8.48 -13.61 1.43
N TYR A 45 -7.33 -13.97 2.01
CA TYR A 45 -6.43 -14.94 1.38
C TYR A 45 -7.02 -16.36 1.33
N VAL A 46 -7.78 -16.79 2.35
CA VAL A 46 -8.51 -18.07 2.30
C VAL A 46 -9.56 -18.06 1.19
N GLN A 47 -10.31 -16.96 1.03
CA GLN A 47 -11.30 -16.84 -0.03
C GLN A 47 -10.65 -16.82 -1.41
N GLU A 48 -9.52 -16.15 -1.58
CA GLU A 48 -8.77 -16.13 -2.83
C GLU A 48 -8.25 -17.52 -3.22
N GLN A 49 -7.70 -18.29 -2.26
CA GLN A 49 -7.31 -19.68 -2.50
C GLN A 49 -8.50 -20.56 -2.91
N LEU A 50 -9.64 -20.44 -2.23
CA LEU A 50 -10.85 -21.18 -2.59
C LEU A 50 -11.35 -20.85 -4.00
N ASN A 51 -11.31 -19.56 -4.38
CA ASN A 51 -11.67 -19.12 -5.73
C ASN A 51 -10.74 -19.71 -6.79
N GLN A 52 -9.45 -19.83 -6.51
CA GLN A 52 -8.49 -20.45 -7.43
C GLN A 52 -8.72 -21.95 -7.58
N ILE A 53 -9.08 -22.65 -6.51
CA ILE A 53 -9.44 -24.08 -6.55
C ILE A 53 -10.69 -24.29 -7.38
N GLN A 54 -11.73 -23.46 -7.19
CA GLN A 54 -13.00 -23.58 -7.92
C GLN A 54 -12.88 -23.23 -9.41
N LYS A 55 -11.93 -22.35 -9.78
CA LYS A 55 -11.69 -21.94 -11.17
C LYS A 55 -10.88 -22.95 -11.99
N LYS A 56 -10.29 -23.98 -11.38
CA LYS A 56 -9.64 -25.08 -12.12
C LYS A 56 -10.69 -26.18 -12.39
N PRO A 57 -11.28 -26.28 -13.59
CA PRO A 57 -12.01 -27.48 -13.95
C PRO A 57 -11.07 -28.68 -13.83
N PHE A 58 -11.58 -29.77 -13.28
CA PHE A 58 -10.89 -31.05 -13.09
C PHE A 58 -10.70 -31.76 -14.44
N GLU A 59 -10.24 -31.06 -15.47
CA GLU A 59 -9.98 -31.58 -16.81
C GLU A 59 -8.47 -31.67 -17.02
N GLY A 60 -7.89 -32.82 -16.65
CA GLY A 60 -6.51 -33.15 -17.04
C GLY A 60 -5.65 -33.85 -15.99
N LEU A 61 -6.19 -34.78 -15.21
CA LEU A 61 -5.37 -35.53 -14.24
C LEU A 61 -4.46 -36.60 -14.84
N PHE A 62 -4.45 -36.82 -16.16
CA PHE A 62 -3.54 -37.76 -16.82
C PHE A 62 -3.18 -37.32 -18.24
N LYS A 63 -2.18 -36.44 -18.37
CA LYS A 63 -1.19 -36.40 -19.46
C LYS A 63 -0.43 -35.07 -19.37
N GLN A 64 0.80 -35.10 -18.88
CA GLN A 64 1.93 -34.61 -19.67
C GLN A 64 3.26 -34.87 -18.98
N LYS A 65 4.19 -35.32 -19.82
CA LYS A 65 5.61 -35.49 -19.56
C LYS A 65 6.18 -34.28 -18.83
N PHE A 66 6.87 -34.53 -17.73
CA PHE A 66 7.84 -33.60 -17.18
C PHE A 66 8.98 -33.44 -18.18
N ASN A 67 9.04 -32.28 -18.84
CA ASN A 67 10.26 -31.65 -19.33
C ASN A 67 10.04 -30.13 -19.28
N GLU A 68 11.10 -29.42 -18.91
CA GLU A 68 11.26 -27.96 -18.83
C GLU A 68 10.72 -27.25 -17.57
N SER A 69 11.66 -27.13 -16.61
CA SER A 69 12.08 -25.90 -15.93
C SER A 69 11.02 -24.88 -15.51
N GLU A 70 10.77 -24.86 -14.19
CA GLU A 70 10.97 -23.68 -13.34
C GLU A 70 10.39 -22.34 -13.85
N ASP A 71 9.06 -22.25 -13.91
CA ASP A 71 8.37 -20.97 -14.14
C ASP A 71 6.96 -20.94 -13.53
N ARG A 72 6.84 -21.43 -12.29
CA ARG A 72 5.54 -21.55 -11.58
C ARG A 72 5.10 -20.30 -10.81
N ASP A 73 5.56 -19.10 -11.19
CA ASP A 73 5.15 -17.83 -10.57
C ASP A 73 4.49 -16.82 -11.52
N ARG A 74 4.24 -17.17 -12.79
CA ARG A 74 3.66 -16.23 -13.77
C ARG A 74 2.13 -16.15 -13.71
N CYS A 75 1.61 -15.54 -12.64
CA CYS A 75 0.34 -14.80 -12.69
C CYS A 75 0.57 -13.29 -12.85
N GLU A 76 1.82 -12.83 -12.86
CA GLU A 76 2.15 -11.42 -13.09
C GLU A 76 2.40 -11.17 -14.59
N PRO A 77 1.78 -10.14 -15.18
CA PRO A 77 2.07 -9.76 -16.55
C PRO A 77 3.56 -9.42 -16.71
N PRO A 78 4.15 -9.67 -17.90
CA PRO A 78 5.55 -9.37 -18.14
C PRO A 78 5.87 -7.90 -17.83
N GLN A 79 7.05 -7.67 -17.23
CA GLN A 79 7.51 -6.33 -16.89
C GLN A 79 7.74 -5.52 -18.18
N ASP A 80 6.83 -4.59 -18.47
CA ASP A 80 6.96 -3.69 -19.60
C ASP A 80 7.64 -2.39 -19.15
N ARG A 81 8.97 -2.37 -19.27
CA ARG A 81 9.77 -1.17 -18.97
C ARG A 81 9.44 0.00 -19.91
N THR A 82 8.90 -0.28 -21.09
CA THR A 82 8.49 0.75 -22.06
C THR A 82 7.38 1.60 -21.47
N SER A 83 6.40 0.97 -20.82
CA SER A 83 5.31 1.68 -20.14
C SER A 83 5.80 2.63 -19.04
N CYS A 84 6.93 2.33 -18.38
CA CYS A 84 7.52 3.25 -17.40
C CYS A 84 8.11 4.49 -18.08
N ILE A 85 8.87 4.29 -19.17
CA ILE A 85 9.47 5.38 -19.93
C ILE A 85 8.36 6.27 -20.51
N GLU A 86 7.33 5.67 -21.10
CA GLU A 86 6.17 6.37 -21.65
C GLU A 86 5.44 7.19 -20.58
N SER A 87 5.22 6.61 -19.40
CA SER A 87 4.60 7.31 -18.27
C SER A 87 5.45 8.48 -17.80
N VAL A 88 6.78 8.31 -17.70
CA VAL A 88 7.67 9.44 -17.35
C VAL A 88 7.57 10.55 -18.38
N CYS A 89 7.74 10.23 -19.66
CA CYS A 89 7.71 11.21 -20.75
C CYS A 89 6.36 11.91 -20.91
N LYS A 90 5.26 11.27 -20.50
CA LYS A 90 3.93 11.86 -20.51
C LYS A 90 3.78 13.02 -19.51
N HIS A 91 4.51 12.99 -18.38
CA HIS A 91 4.43 14.03 -17.34
C HIS A 91 5.48 15.13 -17.52
N LEU A 92 6.58 14.83 -18.22
CA LEU A 92 7.61 15.80 -18.58
C LEU A 92 7.14 16.76 -19.68
N ASN A 93 7.74 17.95 -19.70
CA ASN A 93 7.62 18.84 -20.84
C ASN A 93 8.29 18.24 -22.09
N SER A 94 7.85 18.66 -23.28
CA SER A 94 8.30 18.11 -24.56
C SER A 94 9.81 18.20 -24.83
N TRP A 95 10.55 18.99 -24.05
CA TRP A 95 11.99 19.21 -24.18
C TRP A 95 12.84 18.32 -23.27
N GLU A 96 12.23 17.52 -22.40
CA GLU A 96 12.94 16.66 -21.42
C GLU A 96 12.73 15.16 -21.71
N CYS A 97 12.11 14.84 -22.84
CA CYS A 97 12.03 13.49 -23.40
C CYS A 97 12.15 13.56 -24.93
N ASP A 98 13.16 14.28 -25.44
CA ASP A 98 13.35 14.48 -26.89
C ASP A 98 14.71 14.03 -27.41
N ASN A 99 15.68 13.83 -26.53
CA ASN A 99 17.03 13.45 -26.93
C ASN A 99 17.51 12.17 -26.25
N ARG A 100 18.54 11.59 -26.86
CA ARG A 100 19.09 10.30 -26.46
C ARG A 100 19.60 10.28 -25.02
N SER A 101 20.24 11.36 -24.56
CA SER A 101 20.80 11.41 -23.20
C SER A 101 19.70 11.40 -22.14
N GLU A 102 18.59 12.08 -22.40
CA GLU A 102 17.41 12.08 -21.53
C GLU A 102 16.75 10.71 -21.51
N LEU A 103 16.51 10.11 -22.68
CA LEU A 103 15.94 8.77 -22.78
C LEU A 103 16.80 7.72 -22.07
N GLU A 104 18.13 7.82 -22.18
CA GLU A 104 19.05 6.94 -21.44
C GLU A 104 18.93 7.15 -19.93
N ARG A 105 18.79 8.39 -19.45
CA ARG A 105 18.57 8.71 -18.03
C ARG A 105 17.23 8.17 -17.55
N ILE A 106 16.13 8.40 -18.29
CA ILE A 106 14.78 7.91 -17.97
C ILE A 106 14.77 6.37 -17.93
N ALA A 107 15.40 5.72 -18.91
CA ALA A 107 15.52 4.26 -18.93
C ALA A 107 16.24 3.73 -17.68
N GLN A 108 17.28 4.43 -17.19
CA GLN A 108 17.96 4.08 -15.93
C GLN A 108 17.06 4.29 -14.71
N MET A 109 16.28 5.37 -14.65
CA MET A 109 15.32 5.61 -13.56
C MET A 109 14.27 4.50 -13.47
N CYS A 110 13.81 4.03 -14.63
CA CYS A 110 12.82 2.96 -14.78
C CYS A 110 13.33 1.55 -14.42
N VAL A 111 14.63 1.38 -14.14
CA VAL A 111 15.15 0.10 -13.64
C VAL A 111 14.49 -0.25 -12.30
N GLY A 112 13.93 -1.47 -12.23
CA GLY A 112 13.21 -1.96 -11.04
C GLY A 112 11.75 -1.54 -10.95
N ASN A 113 11.27 -0.70 -11.88
CA ASN A 113 9.85 -0.45 -12.07
C ASN A 113 9.22 -1.56 -12.92
N ARG A 114 8.03 -2.02 -12.52
CA ARG A 114 7.30 -3.09 -13.21
C ARG A 114 6.50 -2.58 -14.40
N ASN A 115 5.97 -1.38 -14.29
CA ASN A 115 5.25 -0.63 -15.32
C ASN A 115 5.18 0.87 -14.95
N GLY A 116 4.53 1.67 -15.81
CA GLY A 116 4.29 3.11 -15.57
C GLY A 116 3.15 3.47 -14.62
N ASN A 117 2.26 2.52 -14.28
CA ASN A 117 1.03 2.86 -13.55
C ASN A 117 1.27 3.51 -12.19
N CYS A 118 2.31 3.08 -11.45
CA CYS A 118 2.63 3.72 -10.18
C CYS A 118 3.01 5.19 -10.36
N ILE A 119 3.78 5.51 -11.40
CA ILE A 119 4.18 6.88 -11.74
C ILE A 119 2.93 7.69 -12.09
N ASP A 120 2.06 7.16 -12.94
CA ASP A 120 0.78 7.79 -13.27
C ASP A 120 -0.12 8.03 -12.07
N GLN A 121 -0.16 7.10 -11.09
CA GLN A 121 -0.92 7.33 -9.87
C GLN A 121 -0.29 8.44 -9.04
N VAL A 122 1.03 8.39 -8.79
CA VAL A 122 1.71 9.42 -7.99
C VAL A 122 1.50 10.80 -8.58
N CYS A 123 1.79 10.98 -9.88
CA CYS A 123 1.63 12.26 -10.57
C CYS A 123 0.16 12.67 -10.79
N GLY A 124 -0.78 11.73 -10.67
CA GLY A 124 -2.21 12.02 -10.73
C GLY A 124 -2.80 12.53 -9.41
N TYR A 125 -2.12 12.31 -8.29
CA TYR A 125 -2.55 12.74 -6.95
C TYR A 125 -1.88 14.04 -6.50
N VAL A 126 -0.58 14.20 -6.81
CA VAL A 126 0.17 15.41 -6.44
C VAL A 126 -0.07 16.54 -7.44
N ASN A 127 0.41 17.74 -7.09
CA ASN A 127 0.31 18.85 -8.01
C ASN A 127 1.19 18.63 -9.25
N SER A 128 0.77 19.15 -10.41
CA SER A 128 1.50 18.92 -11.67
C SER A 128 2.95 19.40 -11.67
N TRP A 129 3.27 20.43 -10.88
CA TRP A 129 4.61 20.99 -10.72
C TRP A 129 5.53 20.15 -9.82
N GLU A 130 5.04 19.04 -9.27
CA GLU A 130 5.83 18.04 -8.55
C GLU A 130 6.16 16.82 -9.44
N CYS A 131 5.76 16.85 -10.71
CA CYS A 131 6.05 15.82 -11.71
C CYS A 131 6.38 16.42 -13.08
N ASP A 132 6.92 17.64 -13.14
CA ASP A 132 7.08 18.36 -14.42
C ASP A 132 8.51 18.39 -14.99
N ASN A 133 9.48 17.89 -14.21
CA ASN A 133 10.89 17.85 -14.60
C ASN A 133 11.62 16.55 -14.25
N LEU A 134 12.77 16.33 -14.89
CA LEU A 134 13.52 15.08 -14.74
C LEU A 134 13.98 14.78 -13.32
N SER A 135 14.26 15.79 -12.50
CA SER A 135 14.71 15.58 -11.12
C SER A 135 13.58 15.05 -10.23
N GLU A 136 12.37 15.58 -10.40
CA GLU A 136 11.17 15.10 -9.72
C GLU A 136 10.80 13.70 -10.18
N MET A 137 10.83 13.47 -11.48
CA MET A 137 10.52 12.15 -12.05
C MET A 137 11.51 11.08 -11.63
N GLU A 138 12.77 11.43 -11.37
CA GLU A 138 13.75 10.52 -10.77
C GLU A 138 13.35 10.09 -9.36
N ARG A 139 12.87 11.03 -8.54
CA ARG A 139 12.32 10.73 -7.21
C ARG A 139 11.09 9.83 -7.33
N VAL A 140 10.13 10.19 -8.19
CA VAL A 140 8.88 9.42 -8.42
C VAL A 140 9.18 8.00 -8.90
N ALA A 141 10.01 7.84 -9.92
CA ALA A 141 10.41 6.54 -10.42
C ALA A 141 11.16 5.72 -9.36
N GLY A 142 11.96 6.35 -8.50
CA GLY A 142 12.62 5.71 -7.37
C GLY A 142 11.64 5.18 -6.32
N MET A 143 10.63 5.97 -5.96
CA MET A 143 9.57 5.61 -5.01
C MET A 143 8.72 4.44 -5.53
N CYS A 144 8.46 4.40 -6.83
CA CYS A 144 7.66 3.37 -7.49
C CYS A 144 8.33 2.01 -7.65
N ARG A 145 9.64 1.87 -7.38
CA ARG A 145 10.33 0.58 -7.44
C ARG A 145 9.70 -0.43 -6.48
N GLY A 146 9.36 -1.61 -7.00
CA GLY A 146 8.69 -2.68 -6.23
C GLY A 146 7.17 -2.51 -6.06
N ASN A 147 6.55 -1.47 -6.63
CA ASN A 147 5.10 -1.37 -6.66
C ASN A 147 4.49 -2.26 -7.76
N ARG A 148 3.45 -3.02 -7.42
CA ARG A 148 2.75 -3.93 -8.34
C ARG A 148 1.64 -3.23 -9.13
N GLY A 149 2.00 -2.23 -9.93
CA GLY A 149 1.07 -1.63 -10.89
C GLY A 149 0.22 -0.47 -10.40
N GLY A 150 0.62 0.21 -9.32
CA GLY A 150 -0.02 1.44 -8.85
C GLY A 150 -1.37 1.26 -8.14
N ASP A 151 -2.02 0.10 -8.25
CA ASP A 151 -3.34 -0.15 -7.64
C ASP A 151 -3.35 0.07 -6.12
N CYS A 152 -2.26 -0.30 -5.43
CA CYS A 152 -2.17 -0.07 -3.99
C CYS A 152 -2.15 1.43 -3.67
N VAL A 153 -1.42 2.23 -4.46
CA VAL A 153 -1.39 3.69 -4.32
C VAL A 153 -2.78 4.26 -4.54
N LYS A 154 -3.44 3.85 -5.64
CA LYS A 154 -4.80 4.27 -5.98
C LYS A 154 -5.82 3.95 -4.89
N VAL A 155 -5.83 2.72 -4.38
CA VAL A 155 -6.76 2.31 -3.32
C VAL A 155 -6.47 3.09 -2.04
N SER A 156 -5.20 3.20 -1.65
CA SER A 156 -4.82 3.90 -0.42
C SER A 156 -5.24 5.37 -0.45
N CYS A 157 -4.91 6.08 -1.52
CA CYS A 157 -5.25 7.49 -1.67
C CYS A 157 -6.74 7.73 -2.00
N GLY A 158 -7.46 6.71 -2.48
CA GLY A 158 -8.91 6.76 -2.67
C GLY A 158 -9.73 6.54 -1.40
N LEU A 159 -9.11 6.00 -0.34
CA LEU A 159 -9.78 5.74 0.95
C LEU A 159 -9.63 6.91 1.93
N VAL A 160 -8.51 7.63 1.85
CA VAL A 160 -8.19 8.74 2.75
C VAL A 160 -8.66 10.09 2.19
N ASN A 161 -8.59 11.13 3.02
CA ASN A 161 -8.84 12.49 2.58
C ASN A 161 -7.81 12.95 1.55
N SER A 162 -8.22 13.80 0.61
CA SER A 162 -7.37 14.23 -0.51
C SER A 162 -6.05 14.90 -0.07
N TRP A 163 -6.03 15.54 1.10
CA TRP A 163 -4.84 16.19 1.67
C TRP A 163 -3.81 15.22 2.26
N GLU A 164 -4.08 13.90 2.29
CA GLU A 164 -3.11 12.91 2.76
C GLU A 164 -2.34 12.25 1.61
N CYS A 165 -2.64 12.63 0.37
CA CYS A 165 -1.93 12.20 -0.83
C CYS A 165 -1.74 13.37 -1.80
N ASP A 166 -1.45 14.58 -1.31
CA ASP A 166 -1.40 15.77 -2.17
C ASP A 166 0.01 16.27 -2.49
N ASN A 167 1.03 15.65 -1.90
CA ASN A 167 2.43 16.01 -2.10
C ASN A 167 3.37 14.79 -2.15
N LEU A 168 4.57 14.98 -2.70
CA LEU A 168 5.52 13.87 -2.87
C LEU A 168 5.99 13.22 -1.57
N SER A 169 5.98 13.92 -0.43
CA SER A 169 6.39 13.34 0.85
C SER A 169 5.39 12.30 1.35
N GLU A 170 4.10 12.57 1.18
CA GLU A 170 3.04 11.61 1.48
C GLU A 170 3.05 10.45 0.51
N MET A 171 3.24 10.72 -0.78
CA MET A 171 3.34 9.68 -1.80
C MET A 171 4.55 8.77 -1.57
N GLU A 172 5.65 9.28 -1.01
CA GLU A 172 6.80 8.47 -0.59
C GLU A 172 6.43 7.46 0.51
N ARG A 173 5.60 7.89 1.48
CA ARG A 173 5.05 7.00 2.50
C ARG A 173 4.15 5.93 1.89
N VAL A 174 3.20 6.34 1.03
CA VAL A 174 2.23 5.46 0.39
C VAL A 174 2.92 4.41 -0.48
N THR A 175 3.74 4.87 -1.43
CA THR A 175 4.52 3.98 -2.30
C THR A 175 5.46 3.08 -1.50
N GLY A 176 5.97 3.55 -0.36
CA GLY A 176 6.80 2.79 0.56
C GLY A 176 6.09 1.58 1.16
N PHE A 177 4.89 1.77 1.74
CA PHE A 177 4.13 0.64 2.30
C PHE A 177 3.44 -0.20 1.22
N CYS A 178 3.23 0.33 0.02
CA CYS A 178 2.62 -0.39 -1.10
C CYS A 178 3.56 -1.38 -1.84
N LYS A 179 4.84 -1.43 -1.47
CA LYS A 179 5.82 -2.36 -2.06
C LYS A 179 5.42 -3.82 -1.82
N ASP A 180 5.18 -4.53 -2.92
CA ASP A 180 4.73 -5.93 -2.96
C ASP A 180 3.38 -6.19 -2.25
N VAL A 181 2.55 -5.17 -2.06
CA VAL A 181 1.23 -5.31 -1.45
C VAL A 181 0.17 -5.64 -2.51
N ASP A 182 -0.78 -6.50 -2.15
CA ASP A 182 -1.99 -6.74 -2.94
C ASP A 182 -3.06 -5.69 -2.59
N ALA A 183 -3.35 -4.79 -3.53
CA ALA A 183 -4.33 -3.73 -3.37
C ALA A 183 -5.73 -4.26 -3.02
N LYS A 184 -6.11 -5.43 -3.56
CA LYS A 184 -7.42 -6.05 -3.31
C LYS A 184 -7.57 -6.50 -1.86
N CYS A 185 -6.46 -6.84 -1.19
CA CYS A 185 -6.48 -7.15 0.23
C CYS A 185 -6.84 -5.92 1.07
N ILE A 186 -6.28 -4.75 0.75
CA ILE A 186 -6.61 -3.47 1.40
C ILE A 186 -8.09 -3.15 1.15
N GLU A 187 -8.50 -3.13 -0.11
CA GLU A 187 -9.88 -2.84 -0.52
C GLU A 187 -10.90 -3.76 0.18
N PHE A 188 -10.65 -5.07 0.18
CA PHE A 188 -11.50 -6.04 0.87
C PHE A 188 -11.57 -5.75 2.37
N THR A 189 -10.42 -5.54 3.01
CA THR A 189 -10.36 -5.32 4.46
C THR A 189 -11.12 -4.05 4.85
N CYS A 190 -10.88 -2.94 4.16
CA CYS A 190 -11.57 -1.68 4.39
C CYS A 190 -13.06 -1.74 4.08
N SER A 191 -13.50 -2.54 3.10
CA SER A 191 -14.93 -2.76 2.84
C SER A 191 -15.68 -3.49 3.98
N LYS A 192 -14.95 -4.10 4.92
CA LYS A 192 -15.50 -4.86 6.07
C LYS A 192 -15.25 -4.18 7.41
N LEU A 193 -14.41 -3.16 7.45
CA LEU A 193 -14.23 -2.30 8.60
C LEU A 193 -15.21 -1.13 8.56
N ASN A 194 -15.26 -0.33 9.62
CA ASN A 194 -16.04 0.90 9.57
C ASN A 194 -15.28 1.94 8.75
N SER A 195 -15.98 2.97 8.25
CA SER A 195 -15.36 4.00 7.42
C SER A 195 -14.23 4.75 8.12
N TRP A 196 -14.29 4.87 9.46
CA TRP A 196 -13.27 5.53 10.28
C TRP A 196 -12.08 4.64 10.65
N ASP A 197 -12.09 3.36 10.25
CA ASP A 197 -10.98 2.42 10.49
C ASP A 197 -10.04 2.33 9.26
N CYS A 198 -10.33 3.13 8.22
CA CYS A 198 -9.59 3.23 6.95
C CYS A 198 -9.64 4.67 6.40
N ASP A 199 -9.61 5.69 7.27
CA ASP A 199 -9.77 7.08 6.84
C ASP A 199 -8.47 7.89 6.87
N ASN A 200 -7.38 7.28 7.36
CA ASN A 200 -6.05 7.88 7.37
C ASN A 200 -4.92 6.93 6.98
N LEU A 201 -3.81 7.50 6.49
CA LEU A 201 -2.67 6.73 5.98
C LEU A 201 -2.03 5.78 7.01
N SER A 202 -2.13 6.08 8.31
CA SER A 202 -1.54 5.21 9.34
C SER A 202 -2.28 3.89 9.46
N GLU A 203 -3.61 3.92 9.39
CA GLU A 203 -4.45 2.73 9.37
C GLU A 203 -4.25 1.91 8.10
N ILE A 204 -4.22 2.58 6.95
CA ILE A 204 -3.96 1.92 5.66
C ILE A 204 -2.58 1.25 5.65
N GLU A 205 -1.56 1.92 6.19
CA GLU A 205 -0.22 1.36 6.32
C GLU A 205 -0.19 0.09 7.20
N GLU A 206 -0.94 0.05 8.30
CA GLU A 206 -1.05 -1.14 9.15
C GLU A 206 -1.74 -2.31 8.43
N ILE A 207 -2.81 -2.02 7.69
CA ILE A 207 -3.52 -3.01 6.86
C ILE A 207 -2.59 -3.53 5.76
N ALA A 208 -1.90 -2.64 5.05
CA ALA A 208 -0.95 -2.99 3.99
C ALA A 208 0.18 -3.90 4.51
N LYS A 209 0.75 -3.58 5.68
CA LYS A 209 1.74 -4.44 6.37
C LYS A 209 1.16 -5.81 6.71
N SER A 210 -0.09 -5.88 7.15
CA SER A 210 -0.75 -7.15 7.44
C SER A 210 -0.99 -7.98 6.17
N CYS A 211 -1.53 -7.35 5.13
CA CYS A 211 -1.71 -7.94 3.80
C CYS A 211 -0.42 -8.51 3.22
N LYS A 212 0.70 -7.80 3.38
CA LYS A 212 2.02 -8.27 2.94
C LYS A 212 2.46 -9.52 3.68
N ARG A 213 2.42 -9.50 5.02
CA ARG A 213 2.85 -10.64 5.86
C ARG A 213 2.06 -11.91 5.58
N GLU A 214 0.73 -11.80 5.45
CA GLU A 214 -0.11 -12.97 5.19
C GLU A 214 0.12 -13.53 3.77
N ARG A 215 0.37 -12.67 2.76
CA ARG A 215 0.76 -13.13 1.41
C ARG A 215 2.07 -13.92 1.44
N GLU A 216 3.08 -13.39 2.12
CA GLU A 216 4.39 -14.04 2.25
C GLU A 216 4.26 -15.38 3.00
N GLY A 217 3.40 -15.46 4.02
CA GLY A 217 3.10 -16.70 4.73
C GLY A 217 2.35 -17.74 3.89
N VAL A 218 1.49 -17.31 2.97
CA VAL A 218 0.76 -18.19 2.04
C VAL A 218 1.70 -18.81 1.00
N ASN A 219 2.74 -18.10 0.56
CA ASN A 219 3.68 -18.59 -0.45
C ASN A 219 4.66 -19.69 0.04
N ILE A 220 4.57 -20.09 1.31
CA ILE A 220 5.44 -21.12 1.92
C ILE A 220 4.75 -22.51 1.95
N LEU A 221 3.48 -22.61 1.57
CA LEU A 221 2.71 -23.86 1.48
C LEU A 221 2.56 -24.32 0.03
#